data_AF-R9KA77-F1
#
_entry.id   AF-R9KA77-F1
#
_cell.length_a   1.000
_cell.length_b   1.000
_cell.length_c   1.000
_cell.angle_alpha   90.00
_cell.angle_beta   90.00
_cell.angle_gamma   90.00
#
_symmetry.space_group_name_H-M   'P 1'
#
loop_
_entity.id
_entity.type
_entity.pdbx_description
1 polymer ?
#
loop_
_entity_poly.entity_id
_entity_poly.type
_entity_poly.pdbx_seq_one_letter_code
_entity_poly.pdbx_strand_id
1 'polypeptide(L)'
;MKTEKVMSVYDLQDEGKLGAILDGVEGLNFEKIGTEACEGTETARYHMSIDDVWTGGVLLERLVKFVQENEGTKIKFCNISNEVQ
;
A
#
# COMPACT_ATOMS: atom_id res chain seq x y z
N MET A 1 10.61 -3.40 16.07
CA MET A 1 9.36 -4.21 16.15
C MET A 1 8.67 -3.99 14.83
N LYS A 2 8.52 -5.05 14.04
CA LYS A 2 7.94 -4.91 12.69
C LYS A 2 6.43 -4.65 12.80
N THR A 3 5.93 -3.77 11.94
CA THR A 3 4.51 -3.43 11.83
C THR A 3 3.97 -4.00 10.54
N GLU A 4 2.96 -4.85 10.66
CA GLU A 4 2.33 -5.50 9.51
C GLU A 4 1.00 -4.79 9.17
N LYS A 5 0.78 -4.53 7.88
CA LYS A 5 -0.42 -3.84 7.36
C LYS A 5 -0.87 -4.46 6.05
N VAL A 6 -2.16 -4.29 5.75
CA VAL A 6 -2.67 -4.44 4.39
C VAL A 6 -2.91 -3.05 3.82
N MET A 7 -2.30 -2.77 2.68
CA MET A 7 -2.55 -1.57 1.88
C MET A 7 -3.50 -1.93 0.73
N SER A 8 -4.65 -1.28 0.70
CA SER A 8 -5.59 -1.34 -0.43
C SER A 8 -5.47 -0.06 -1.24
N VAL A 9 -5.27 -0.18 -2.56
CA VAL A 9 -5.16 0.93 -3.50
C VAL A 9 -6.29 0.85 -4.50
N TYR A 10 -7.12 1.89 -4.51
CA TYR A 10 -8.31 2.02 -5.35
C TYR A 10 -8.00 2.95 -6.50
N ASP A 11 -8.63 2.71 -7.67
CA ASP A 11 -8.48 3.55 -8.86
C ASP A 11 -7.01 3.71 -9.27
N LEU A 12 -6.23 2.63 -9.16
CA LEU A 12 -4.80 2.62 -9.48
C LEU A 12 -4.61 2.60 -10.99
N GLN A 13 -4.08 3.69 -11.55
CA GLN A 13 -3.86 3.80 -13.00
C GLN A 13 -2.53 3.20 -13.47
N ASP A 14 -1.50 3.24 -12.61
CA ASP A 14 -0.15 2.79 -12.94
C ASP A 14 0.45 2.01 -11.76
N GLU A 15 0.34 0.69 -11.83
CA GLU A 15 0.89 -0.21 -10.83
C GLU A 15 2.43 -0.19 -10.79
N GLY A 16 3.08 0.10 -11.92
CA GLY A 16 4.54 0.18 -12.00
C GLY A 16 5.11 1.37 -11.22
N LYS A 17 4.45 2.54 -11.30
CA LYS A 17 4.81 3.71 -10.49
C LYS A 17 4.66 3.46 -9.00
N LEU A 18 3.56 2.82 -8.60
CA LEU A 18 3.37 2.44 -7.20
C LEU A 18 4.48 1.48 -6.76
N GLY A 19 4.77 0.45 -7.54
CA GLY A 19 5.87 -0.49 -7.27
C GLY A 19 7.21 0.21 -7.05
N ALA A 20 7.59 1.14 -7.94
CA ALA A 20 8.83 1.90 -7.82
C ALA A 20 8.88 2.78 -6.54
N ILE A 21 7.75 3.31 -6.09
CA ILE A 21 7.67 4.07 -4.84
C ILE A 21 7.95 3.15 -3.64
N LEU A 22 7.30 1.99 -3.61
CA LEU A 22 7.41 1.02 -2.52
C LEU A 22 8.81 0.40 -2.46
N ASP A 23 9.36 -0.05 -3.59
CA ASP A 23 10.72 -0.60 -3.70
C ASP A 23 11.80 0.38 -3.23
N GLY A 24 11.55 1.69 -3.37
CA GLY A 24 12.51 2.70 -2.95
C GLY A 24 12.52 2.99 -1.45
N VAL A 25 11.68 2.35 -0.63
CA VAL A 25 11.61 2.60 0.83
C VAL A 25 12.42 1.56 1.58
N GLU A 26 13.54 2.00 2.17
CA GLU A 26 14.37 1.12 3.01
C GLU A 26 13.62 0.64 4.26
N GLY A 27 13.72 -0.66 4.55
CA GLY A 27 13.02 -1.29 5.69
C GLY A 27 11.55 -1.62 5.42
N LEU A 28 11.07 -1.46 4.17
CA LEU A 28 9.76 -1.90 3.73
C LEU A 28 9.88 -3.18 2.91
N ASN A 29 9.10 -4.20 3.28
CA ASN A 29 8.84 -5.34 2.41
C ASN A 29 7.37 -5.30 2.02
N PHE A 30 7.07 -5.63 0.77
CA PHE A 30 5.70 -5.70 0.30
C PHE A 30 5.49 -6.82 -0.70
N GLU A 31 4.28 -7.36 -0.72
CA GLU A 31 3.86 -8.37 -1.69
C GLU A 31 2.41 -8.12 -2.09
N LYS A 32 2.09 -8.31 -3.37
CA LYS A 32 0.70 -8.22 -3.85
C LYS A 32 -0.04 -9.48 -3.40
N ILE A 33 -1.10 -9.30 -2.61
CA ILE A 33 -1.91 -10.41 -2.07
C ILE A 33 -3.21 -10.62 -2.85
N GLY A 34 -3.56 -9.72 -3.77
CA GLY A 34 -4.69 -9.93 -4.67
C GLY A 34 -5.22 -8.64 -5.29
N THR A 35 -6.27 -8.82 -6.08
CA THR A 35 -7.10 -7.76 -6.64
C THR A 35 -8.55 -8.07 -6.31
N GLU A 36 -9.25 -7.15 -5.66
CA GLU A 36 -10.69 -7.27 -5.41
C GLU A 36 -11.42 -6.22 -6.24
N ALA A 37 -12.47 -6.62 -6.94
CA ALA A 37 -13.41 -5.68 -7.55
C ALA A 37 -14.56 -5.46 -6.57
N CYS A 38 -14.59 -4.29 -5.91
CA CYS A 38 -15.72 -3.88 -5.09
C CYS A 38 -16.50 -2.82 -5.88
N GLU A 39 -17.78 -3.09 -6.16
CA GLU A 39 -18.67 -2.16 -6.89
C GLU A 39 -18.12 -1.68 -8.25
N GLY A 40 -17.36 -2.54 -8.95
CA GLY A 40 -16.79 -2.22 -10.26
C GLY A 40 -15.47 -1.45 -10.23
N THR A 41 -14.92 -1.16 -9.04
CA THR A 41 -13.62 -0.52 -8.87
C THR A 41 -12.56 -1.56 -8.56
N GLU A 42 -11.56 -1.72 -9.44
CA GLU A 42 -10.43 -2.62 -9.19
C GLU A 42 -9.57 -2.07 -8.04
N THR A 43 -9.40 -2.91 -7.01
CA THR A 43 -8.62 -2.60 -5.83
C THR A 43 -7.42 -3.52 -5.77
N ALA A 44 -6.21 -2.98 -5.91
CA ALA A 44 -4.98 -3.74 -5.68
C ALA A 44 -4.70 -3.81 -4.17
N ARG A 45 -4.38 -5.01 -3.67
CA ARG A 45 -4.07 -5.24 -2.25
C ARG A 45 -2.65 -5.72 -2.09
N TYR A 46 -1.93 -5.07 -1.17
CA TYR A 46 -0.56 -5.39 -0.82
C TYR A 46 -0.47 -5.69 0.68
N HIS A 47 0.24 -6.74 1.03
CA HIS A 47 0.72 -6.96 2.38
C HIS A 47 2.04 -6.21 2.56
N MET A 48 2.17 -5.50 3.68
CA MET A 48 3.27 -4.57 3.96
C MET A 48 3.87 -4.90 5.33
N SER A 49 5.17 -5.19 5.36
CA SER A 49 5.97 -5.35 6.57
C SER A 49 6.93 -4.18 6.71
N ILE A 50 6.73 -3.39 7.77
CA ILE A 50 7.44 -2.12 8.02
C ILE A 50 8.36 -2.30 9.23
N ASP A 51 9.67 -2.16 9.05
CA ASP A 51 10.66 -2.49 10.09
C ASP A 51 10.60 -1.58 11.33
N ASP A 52 10.34 -0.28 11.13
CA ASP A 52 10.22 0.71 12.20
C ASP A 52 9.31 1.91 11.85
N VAL A 53 9.16 2.82 12.83
CA VAL A 53 8.29 4.02 12.71
C VAL A 53 8.83 5.02 11.69
N TRP A 54 10.15 5.11 11.50
CA TRP A 54 10.76 6.02 10.54
C TRP A 54 10.47 5.57 9.11
N THR A 55 10.63 4.27 8.83
CA THR A 55 10.19 3.67 7.55
C THR A 55 8.73 3.98 7.28
N GLY A 56 7.86 3.86 8.29
CA GLY A 56 6.44 4.22 8.16
C GLY A 56 6.20 5.69 7.80
N GLY A 57 6.97 6.62 8.38
CA GLY A 57 6.92 8.04 8.06
C GLY A 57 7.34 8.34 6.62
N VAL A 58 8.45 7.74 6.16
CA VAL A 58 8.96 7.87 4.78
C VAL A 58 7.96 7.30 3.78
N LEU A 59 7.38 6.14 4.07
CA LEU A 59 6.33 5.53 3.24
C LEU A 59 5.14 6.49 3.09
N LEU A 60 4.66 7.05 4.21
CA LEU A 60 3.51 7.96 4.18
C LEU A 60 3.80 9.22 3.34
N GLU A 61 4.98 9.83 3.50
CA GLU A 61 5.37 11.01 2.69
C GLU A 61 5.32 10.71 1.19
N ARG A 62 5.86 9.56 0.77
CA ARG A 62 5.88 9.18 -0.65
C ARG A 62 4.50 8.87 -1.19
N LEU A 63 3.66 8.19 -0.42
CA LEU A 63 2.30 7.87 -0.85
C LEU A 63 1.41 9.12 -0.94
N VAL A 64 1.62 10.12 -0.07
CA VAL A 64 0.92 11.40 -0.19
C VAL A 64 1.26 12.07 -1.52
N LYS A 65 2.55 12.12 -1.91
CA LYS A 65 2.96 12.66 -3.21
C LYS A 65 2.36 11.87 -4.38
N PHE A 66 2.39 10.54 -4.29
CA PHE A 66 1.80 9.66 -5.29
C PHE A 66 0.31 9.93 -5.51
N VAL A 67 -0.47 10.03 -4.44
CA VAL A 67 -1.92 10.30 -4.52
C VAL A 67 -2.18 11.71 -5.07
N GLN A 68 -1.32 12.69 -4.78
CA GLN A 68 -1.44 14.04 -5.36
C GLN A 68 -1.17 14.05 -6.87
N GLU A 69 -0.24 13.21 -7.35
CA GLU A 69 0.11 13.10 -8.76
C GLU A 69 -0.84 12.21 -9.57
N ASN A 70 -1.61 11.35 -8.90
CA ASN A 70 -2.52 10.39 -9.53
C ASN A 70 -3.95 10.66 -9.07
N GLU A 71 -4.59 11.64 -9.73
CA GLU A 71 -5.95 12.09 -9.41
C GLU A 71 -6.94 10.90 -9.41
N GLY A 72 -7.72 10.80 -8.34
CA GLY A 72 -8.71 9.72 -8.16
C GLY A 72 -8.20 8.52 -7.38
N THR A 73 -6.88 8.27 -7.35
CA THR A 73 -6.32 7.16 -6.58
C THR A 73 -6.51 7.35 -5.08
N LYS A 74 -6.96 6.30 -4.38
CA LYS A 74 -7.14 6.31 -2.93
C LYS A 74 -6.38 5.16 -2.29
N ILE A 75 -5.83 5.41 -1.10
CA ILE A 75 -5.07 4.40 -0.35
C ILE A 75 -5.69 4.23 1.03
N LYS A 76 -5.90 2.98 1.42
CA LYS A 76 -6.37 2.61 2.75
C LYS A 76 -5.41 1.61 3.38
N PHE A 77 -5.02 1.88 4.62
CA PHE A 77 -4.27 0.94 5.44
C PHE A 77 -5.20 0.27 6.45
N CYS A 78 -5.17 -1.06 6.47
CA CYS A 78 -5.83 -1.88 7.47
C CYS A 78 -4.77 -2.60 8.31
N ASN A 79 -5.08 -2.85 9.58
CA ASN A 79 -4.36 -3.87 10.32
C ASN A 79 -4.61 -5.23 9.65
N ILE A 80 -3.67 -6.16 9.77
CA ILE A 80 -3.98 -7.55 9.51
C ILE A 80 -5.00 -7.96 10.56
N SER A 81 -6.27 -8.06 10.16
CA SER A 81 -7.25 -8.73 10.99
C SER A 81 -6.84 -10.20 11.07
N ASN A 82 -6.60 -10.70 12.28
CA ASN A 82 -6.60 -12.15 12.55
C ASN A 82 -8.03 -12.67 12.32
N GLU A 83 -8.47 -12.73 11.07
CA GLU A 83 -9.70 -13.40 10.66
C GLU A 83 -9.31 -14.31 9.50
N VAL A 84 -8.67 -15.44 9.84
CA VAL A 84 -8.99 -16.81 9.42
C VAL A 84 -7.99 -17.72 10.15
N GLN A 85 -8.46 -18.36 11.23
CA GLN A 85 -7.98 -19.67 11.65
C GLN A 85 -9.11 -20.66 11.40
#